data_AF-A0A258H1K8-F1
#
_entry.id   AF-A0A258H1K8-F1
#
_cell.length_a   1.000
_cell.length_b   1.000
_cell.length_c   1.000
_cell.angle_alpha   90.00
_cell.angle_beta   90.00
_cell.angle_gamma   90.00
#
_symmetry.space_group_name_H-M   'P 1'
#
loop_
_entity.id
_entity.type
_entity.pdbx_description
1 polymer ?
#
loop_
_entity_poly.entity_id
_entity_poly.type
_entity_poly.pdbx_seq_one_letter_code
_entity_poly.pdbx_strand_id
1 'polypeptide(L)'
;MAVVESVPITKFARGRRRIVDHFCAEHAITPLSTILYTPPAELKPVFDKLIAQRVIRREGQGYYWLDLRAHDAVIAHRRRQRAPVLIAVSVVLALVLMTFFYVG
;
A
#
# COMPACT_ATOMS: atom_id res chain seq x y z
N MET A 1 -18.45 -6.36 -19.77
CA MET A 1 -17.64 -5.12 -19.61
C MET A 1 -17.35 -4.97 -18.12
N ALA A 2 -16.10 -5.09 -17.69
CA ALA A 2 -15.74 -4.97 -16.28
C ALA A 2 -15.98 -3.51 -15.84
N VAL A 3 -16.87 -3.30 -14.87
CA VAL A 3 -17.05 -2.01 -14.21
C VAL A 3 -15.76 -1.73 -13.45
N VAL A 4 -14.90 -0.91 -14.03
CA VAL A 4 -13.70 -0.40 -13.35
C VAL A 4 -14.20 0.62 -12.34
N GLU A 5 -14.52 0.13 -11.15
CA GLU A 5 -14.88 0.94 -10.00
C GLU A 5 -13.73 1.92 -9.72
N SER A 6 -13.92 3.20 -10.05
CA SER A 6 -12.91 4.23 -9.86
C SER A 6 -12.79 4.53 -8.36
N VAL A 7 -12.01 3.70 -7.66
CA VAL A 7 -11.73 3.89 -6.23
C VAL A 7 -11.11 5.28 -6.07
N PRO A 8 -11.72 6.19 -5.27
CA PRO A 8 -11.21 7.53 -5.09
C PRO A 8 -9.79 7.44 -4.53
N ILE A 9 -8.81 7.82 -5.35
CA ILE A 9 -7.41 7.86 -4.92
C ILE A 9 -7.32 8.98 -3.89
N THR A 10 -7.30 8.59 -2.61
CA THR A 10 -7.11 9.52 -1.50
C THR A 10 -5.87 10.38 -1.74
N LYS A 11 -5.88 11.64 -1.28
CA LYS A 11 -4.71 12.55 -1.38
C LYS A 11 -3.43 11.88 -0.88
N PHE A 12 -3.54 11.04 0.15
CA PHE A 12 -2.46 10.20 0.67
C PHE A 12 -1.93 9.18 -0.35
N ALA A 13 -2.80 8.43 -1.04
CA ALA A 13 -2.37 7.46 -2.04
C ALA A 13 -1.67 8.11 -3.23
N ARG A 14 -2.13 9.31 -3.65
CA ARG A 14 -1.48 10.10 -4.70
C ARG A 14 -0.11 10.62 -4.26
N GLY A 15 -0.01 11.15 -3.03
CA GLY A 15 1.25 11.61 -2.46
C GLY A 15 2.26 10.48 -2.28
N ARG A 16 1.81 9.31 -1.80
CA ARG A 16 2.64 8.12 -1.66
C ARG A 16 3.20 7.68 -3.01
N ARG A 17 2.35 7.66 -4.04
CA ARG A 17 2.77 7.27 -5.39
C ARG A 17 3.86 8.19 -5.94
N ARG A 18 3.71 9.51 -5.78
CA ARG A 18 4.75 10.48 -6.17
C ARG A 18 6.09 10.25 -5.47
N ILE A 19 6.06 10.00 -4.16
CA ILE A 19 7.28 9.72 -3.39
C ILE A 19 7.92 8.42 -3.90
N VAL A 20 7.14 7.35 -4.00
CA VAL A 20 7.65 6.04 -4.49
C VAL A 20 8.21 6.16 -5.91
N ASP A 21 7.53 6.85 -6.83
CA ASP A 21 7.99 7.03 -8.20
C ASP A 21 9.33 7.79 -8.25
N HIS A 22 9.52 8.80 -7.39
CA HIS A 22 10.78 9.55 -7.31
C HIS A 22 11.93 8.69 -6.77
N PHE A 23 11.70 7.94 -5.69
CA PHE A 23 12.71 7.02 -5.14
C PHE A 23 13.04 5.87 -6.10
N CYS A 24 12.06 5.39 -6.89
CA CYS A 24 12.31 4.41 -7.95
C CYS A 24 13.11 5.02 -9.10
N ALA A 25 12.82 6.26 -9.53
CA ALA A 25 13.55 6.93 -10.59
C ALA A 25 15.03 7.12 -10.23
N GLU A 26 15.32 7.50 -8.99
CA GLU A 26 16.70 7.62 -8.48
C GLU A 26 17.32 6.27 -8.04
N HIS A 27 16.65 5.15 -8.28
CA HIS A 27 17.10 3.80 -7.92
C HIS A 27 17.43 3.64 -6.41
N ALA A 28 16.81 4.44 -5.55
CA ALA A 28 17.02 4.44 -4.12
C ALA A 28 16.22 3.34 -3.41
N ILE A 29 16.39 2.09 -3.87
CA ILE A 29 15.58 0.92 -3.51
C ILE A 29 16.34 -0.13 -2.69
N THR A 30 17.64 0.10 -2.46
CA THR A 30 18.51 -0.73 -1.63
C THR A 30 19.27 0.12 -0.61
N PRO A 31 19.73 -0.45 0.51
CA PRO A 31 20.52 0.28 1.51
C PRO A 31 21.86 0.81 0.98
N LEU A 32 22.35 0.28 -0.14
CA LEU A 32 23.56 0.77 -0.81
C LEU A 32 23.26 1.99 -1.72
N SER A 33 22.01 2.19 -2.09
CA SER A 33 21.53 3.26 -2.95
C SER A 33 20.63 4.19 -2.13
N THR A 34 21.23 5.11 -1.38
CA THR A 34 20.48 6.07 -0.56
C THR A 34 20.54 7.45 -1.20
N ILE A 35 19.44 8.20 -1.11
CA ILE A 35 19.35 9.54 -1.68
C ILE A 35 19.04 10.56 -0.60
N LEU A 36 19.64 11.75 -0.74
CA LEU A 36 19.28 12.89 0.07
C LEU A 36 17.94 13.42 -0.43
N TYR A 37 16.87 13.13 0.30
CA TYR A 37 15.53 13.54 -0.09
C TYR A 37 14.92 14.46 0.96
N THR A 38 14.62 15.70 0.53
CA THR A 38 13.82 16.65 1.31
C THR A 38 12.39 16.64 0.77
N PRO A 39 11.41 16.12 1.52
CA PRO A 39 10.02 16.12 1.07
C PRO A 39 9.48 17.57 1.00
N PRO A 40 8.73 17.93 -0.06
CA PRO A 40 7.97 19.17 -0.09
C PRO A 40 6.99 19.25 1.09
N ALA A 41 6.69 20.45 1.60
CA ALA A 41 5.86 20.64 2.80
C ALA A 41 4.50 19.93 2.75
N GLU A 42 3.88 19.87 1.57
CA GLU A 42 2.61 19.18 1.33
C GLU A 42 2.70 17.65 1.44
N LEU A 43 3.87 17.08 1.13
CA LEU A 43 4.14 15.64 1.11
C LEU A 43 4.76 15.15 2.41
N LYS A 44 5.24 16.06 3.27
CA LYS A 44 5.81 15.77 4.58
C LYS A 44 4.94 14.86 5.47
N PRO A 45 3.62 15.10 5.66
CA PRO A 45 2.78 14.19 6.46
C PRO A 45 2.62 12.79 5.83
N VAL A 46 2.75 12.69 4.50
CA VAL A 46 2.73 11.40 3.81
C VAL A 46 4.07 10.68 3.99
N PHE A 47 5.17 11.42 3.89
CA PHE A 47 6.53 10.93 4.09
C PHE A 47 6.74 10.42 5.52
N ASP A 48 6.32 11.19 6.53
CA ASP A 48 6.41 10.78 7.94
C ASP A 48 5.60 9.50 8.20
N LYS A 49 4.42 9.35 7.57
CA LYS A 49 3.65 8.11 7.63
C LYS A 49 4.38 6.93 6.97
N LEU A 50 5.11 7.15 5.89
CA LEU A 50 5.89 6.10 5.21
C LEU A 50 7.10 5.66 6.03
N ILE A 51 7.74 6.59 6.73
CA ILE A 51 8.78 6.28 7.73
C ILE A 51 8.19 5.48 8.89
N ALA A 52 7.05 5.92 9.44
CA ALA A 52 6.37 5.21 10.53
C ALA A 52 5.94 3.79 10.13
N GLN A 53 5.56 3.59 8.87
CA GLN A 53 5.23 2.28 8.29
C GLN A 53 6.48 1.42 7.96
N ARG A 54 7.68 1.93 8.21
CA ARG A 54 8.97 1.31 7.85
C ARG A 54 9.11 1.01 6.35
N VAL A 55 8.36 1.73 5.50
CA VAL A 55 8.45 1.63 4.04
C VAL A 55 9.65 2.42 3.53
N ILE A 56 9.95 3.56 4.17
CA ILE A 56 11.17 4.35 3.91
C ILE A 56 12.05 4.23 5.15
N ARG A 57 13.30 3.78 4.96
CA ARG A 57 14.30 3.70 6.03
C ARG A 57 15.31 4.83 5.89
N ARG A 58 15.81 5.28 7.04
CA ARG A 58 16.82 6.33 7.16
C ARG A 58 18.15 5.67 7.53
N GLU A 59 19.18 5.86 6.71
CA GLU A 59 20.51 5.25 6.94
C GLU A 59 21.50 6.24 7.61
N GLY A 60 21.13 7.53 7.72
CA GLY A 60 21.93 8.58 8.38
C GLY A 60 21.81 9.93 7.67
N GLN A 61 22.18 11.05 8.30
CA GLN A 61 22.35 12.42 7.71
C GLN A 61 21.37 12.87 6.60
N GLY A 62 20.09 12.44 6.62
CA GLY A 62 19.10 12.82 5.60
C GLY A 62 19.06 11.92 4.37
N TYR A 63 19.82 10.82 4.38
CA TYR A 63 19.78 9.76 3.39
C TYR A 63 18.64 8.79 3.68
N TYR A 64 17.81 8.59 2.66
CA TYR A 64 16.66 7.72 2.70
C TYR A 64 16.73 6.70 1.57
N TRP A 65 16.21 5.51 1.83
CA TRP A 65 15.97 4.50 0.80
C TRP A 65 14.61 3.85 1.01
N LEU A 66 14.02 3.41 -0.09
CA LEU A 66 12.74 2.72 -0.13
C LEU A 66 12.98 1.22 0.07
N ASP A 67 12.46 0.67 1.17
CA ASP A 67 12.53 -0.76 1.44
C ASP A 67 11.42 -1.49 0.67
N LEU A 68 11.76 -1.93 -0.55
CA LEU A 68 10.83 -2.67 -1.41
C LEU A 68 10.29 -3.94 -0.74
N ARG A 69 11.11 -4.61 0.09
CA ARG A 69 10.67 -5.81 0.82
C ARG A 69 9.70 -5.46 1.94
N ALA A 70 9.91 -4.35 2.65
CA ALA A 70 8.92 -3.86 3.61
C ALA A 70 7.63 -3.38 2.91
N HIS A 71 7.74 -2.76 1.73
CA HIS A 71 6.58 -2.37 0.93
C HIS A 71 5.73 -3.58 0.54
N ASP A 72 6.37 -4.63 0.01
CA ASP A 72 5.71 -5.88 -0.34
C ASP A 72 5.17 -6.61 0.90
N ALA A 73 5.88 -6.59 2.02
CA ALA A 73 5.42 -7.19 3.26
C ALA A 73 4.13 -6.52 3.78
N VAL A 74 4.02 -5.20 3.69
CA VAL A 74 2.80 -4.46 4.07
C VAL A 74 1.63 -4.80 3.15
N ILE A 75 1.88 -4.95 1.85
CA ILE A 75 0.87 -5.38 0.87
C ILE A 75 0.46 -6.83 1.13
N ALA A 76 1.42 -7.72 1.38
CA ALA A 76 1.19 -9.13 1.67
C ALA A 76 0.43 -9.33 3.00
N HIS A 77 0.75 -8.55 4.04
CA HIS A 77 0.01 -8.59 5.31
C HIS A 77 -1.45 -8.16 5.12
N ARG A 78 -1.70 -7.08 4.36
CA ARG A 78 -3.07 -6.67 4.03
C ARG A 78 -3.81 -7.72 3.22
N ARG A 79 -3.13 -8.40 2.27
CA ARG A 79 -3.72 -9.52 1.53
C ARG A 79 -4.02 -10.71 2.43
N ARG A 80 -3.13 -11.08 3.34
CA ARG A 80 -3.34 -12.19 4.31
C ARG A 80 -4.50 -11.92 5.26
N GLN A 81 -4.73 -10.67 5.65
CA GLN A 81 -5.89 -10.32 6.49
C GLN A 81 -7.20 -10.26 5.70
N ARG A 82 -7.16 -9.81 4.44
CA ARG A 82 -8.38 -9.67 3.61
C ARG A 82 -8.82 -10.98 2.95
N ALA A 83 -7.87 -11.88 2.65
CA ALA A 83 -8.16 -13.18 2.04
C ALA A 83 -9.20 -14.00 2.82
N PRO A 84 -9.07 -14.24 4.15
CA PRO A 84 -10.07 -14.99 4.90
C PRO A 84 -11.42 -14.27 4.98
N VAL A 85 -11.42 -12.92 5.02
CA VAL A 85 -12.66 -12.13 5.02
C VAL A 85 -13.43 -12.29 3.71
N LEU A 86 -12.73 -12.24 2.57
CA LEU A 86 -13.33 -12.47 1.25
C LEU A 86 -13.90 -13.88 1.10
N ILE A 87 -13.20 -14.88 1.64
CA ILE A 87 -13.69 -16.27 1.66
C ILE A 87 -14.94 -16.35 2.52
N ALA A 88 -14.93 -15.80 3.73
CA ALA A 88 -16.08 -15.80 4.63
C ALA A 88 -17.30 -15.11 3.99
N VAL A 89 -17.13 -13.95 3.36
CA VAL A 89 -18.20 -13.24 2.65
C VAL A 89 -18.74 -14.09 1.49
N SER A 90 -17.87 -14.75 0.73
CA SER A 90 -18.29 -15.63 -0.38
C SER A 90 -19.10 -16.83 0.13
N VAL A 91 -18.67 -17.44 1.24
CA VAL A 91 -19.39 -18.56 1.87
C VAL A 91 -20.75 -18.11 2.40
N VAL A 92 -20.82 -16.97 3.10
CA VAL A 92 -22.09 -16.42 3.60
C VAL A 92 -23.03 -16.11 2.44
N LEU A 93 -22.55 -15.49 1.37
CA LEU A 93 -23.36 -15.18 0.19
C LEU A 93 -23.91 -16.45 -0.48
N ALA A 94 -23.08 -17.49 -0.61
CA ALA A 94 -23.51 -18.79 -1.13
C ALA A 94 -24.57 -19.44 -0.22
N LEU A 95 -24.40 -19.36 1.10
CA LEU A 95 -25.35 -19.89 2.07
C LEU A 95 -26.70 -19.15 2.02
N VAL A 96 -26.68 -17.82 1.89
CA VAL A 96 -27.89 -17.00 1.71
C VAL A 96 -28.60 -17.35 0.41
N LEU A 97 -27.86 -17.47 -0.70
CA LEU A 97 -28.45 -17.89 -1.98
C LEU A 97 -29.07 -19.28 -1.87
N MET A 98 -28.35 -20.22 -1.24
CA MET A 98 -28.80 -21.60 -1.10
C MET A 98 -30.04 -21.69 -0.21
N THR A 99 -30.11 -20.97 0.91
CA THR A 99 -31.33 -20.95 1.74
C THR A 99 -32.50 -20.31 1.02
N PHE A 100 -32.26 -19.21 0.27
CA PHE A 100 -33.32 -18.53 -0.48
C PHE A 100 -33.89 -19.40 -1.62
N PHE A 101 -33.04 -20.15 -2.32
CA PHE A 101 -33.46 -21.03 -3.42
C PHE A 101 -34.00 -22.40 -2.96
N TYR A 102 -33.64 -22.87 -1.77
CA TYR A 102 -34.04 -24.20 -1.28
C TYR A 102 -35.25 -24.16 -0.33
N VAL A 103 -35.57 -22.99 0.24
CA VAL A 103 -36.74 -22.78 1.12
C VAL A 103 -37.89 -22.09 0.40
N GLY A 104 -37.66 -21.47 -0.77
CA GLY A 104 -38.70 -20.93 -1.65
C GLY A 104 -39.25 -21.98 -2.61
#